data_AF-A0A151JPU9-F1
#
_entry.id   AF-A0A151JPU9-F1
#
_cell.length_a   1.000
_cell.length_b   1.000
_cell.length_c   1.000
_cell.angle_alpha   90.00
_cell.angle_beta   90.00
_cell.angle_gamma   90.00
#
_symmetry.space_group_name_H-M   'P 1'
#
loop_
_entity.id
_entity.type
_entity.pdbx_description
1 polymer ?
#
loop_
_entity_poly.entity_id
_entity_poly.type
_entity_poly.pdbx_seq_one_letter_code
_entity_poly.pdbx_strand_id
1 'polypeptide(L)'
;MLSYVEDKNPSADLILRDLNNPFIKAYFQFMAHVLPLFNNFNKLFQSESIVINCLGEESHRFLRLICANFLHPIAFENINKINPKNPNMLLPLEKINIGFAAKTTLSSIVNQDNDILEFKLRCLKFYQVAVEETLKRLPLDDKLIAELKFLHPTVALRIQSRFNIIDKNNVLTEWEMLKYYFESSVSEQLYKKSIVEFWQELSKIRTFNNEWPFKNLCQIATIALSLPHSNAEVERVFSVCTDIKTKKRNRLNTETLCALLRIKLDLKNTQRTCRNYPITNNHYDLFRKNLYQK
;
A
#
# COMPACT_ATOMS: atom_id res chain seq x y z
N MET A 1 -28.57 -29.61 -6.99
CA MET A 1 -29.98 -29.91 -7.35
C MET A 1 -30.56 -31.11 -6.60
N LEU A 2 -29.77 -32.13 -6.22
CA LEU A 2 -30.30 -33.30 -5.47
C LEU A 2 -30.28 -33.16 -3.93
N SER A 3 -29.57 -32.20 -3.35
CA SER A 3 -29.63 -31.89 -1.91
C SER A 3 -30.72 -30.87 -1.53
N TYR A 4 -31.55 -30.46 -2.49
CA TYR A 4 -32.54 -29.39 -2.33
C TYR A 4 -33.86 -29.87 -1.68
N VAL A 5 -34.06 -31.19 -1.59
CA VAL A 5 -35.35 -31.78 -1.23
C VAL A 5 -35.44 -32.27 0.22
N GLU A 6 -34.31 -32.47 0.93
CA GLU A 6 -34.33 -33.18 2.21
C GLU A 6 -34.25 -32.29 3.47
N ASP A 7 -33.62 -31.10 3.40
CA ASP A 7 -33.50 -30.21 4.55
C ASP A 7 -34.18 -28.86 4.27
N LYS A 8 -35.37 -28.64 4.85
CA LYS A 8 -36.08 -27.35 4.89
C LYS A 8 -35.32 -26.32 5.73
N ASN A 9 -34.11 -25.96 5.31
CA ASN A 9 -33.27 -24.98 5.98
C ASN A 9 -33.70 -23.57 5.56
N PRO A 10 -34.31 -22.76 6.43
CA PRO A 10 -34.82 -21.43 6.08
C PRO A 10 -33.71 -20.49 5.57
N SER A 11 -32.46 -20.68 6.02
CA SER A 11 -31.32 -19.92 5.53
C SER A 11 -30.96 -20.28 4.10
N ALA A 12 -31.10 -21.55 3.70
CA ALA A 12 -30.83 -21.99 2.33
C ALA A 12 -31.87 -21.41 1.36
N ASP A 13 -33.14 -21.36 1.77
CA ASP A 13 -34.22 -20.75 0.98
C ASP A 13 -34.02 -19.24 0.80
N LEU A 14 -33.61 -18.53 1.86
CA LEU A 14 -33.27 -17.10 1.78
C LEU A 14 -32.09 -16.86 0.82
N ILE A 15 -31.01 -17.64 0.94
CA ILE A 15 -29.85 -17.53 0.05
C ILE A 15 -30.25 -17.81 -1.40
N LEU A 16 -31.06 -18.84 -1.66
CA LEU A 16 -31.50 -19.14 -3.02
C LEU A 16 -32.36 -18.02 -3.60
N ARG A 17 -33.28 -17.45 -2.80
CA ARG A 17 -34.07 -16.29 -3.21
C ARG A 17 -33.19 -15.10 -3.56
N ASP A 18 -32.18 -14.83 -2.74
CA ASP A 18 -31.24 -13.73 -2.94
C ASP A 18 -30.35 -13.95 -4.18
N LEU A 19 -29.87 -15.17 -4.41
CA LEU A 19 -29.09 -15.51 -5.60
C LEU A 19 -29.89 -15.39 -6.90
N ASN A 20 -31.20 -15.57 -6.84
CA ASN A 20 -32.11 -15.37 -7.97
C ASN A 20 -32.57 -13.90 -8.13
N ASN A 21 -32.21 -13.00 -7.21
CA ASN A 21 -32.58 -11.59 -7.29
C ASN A 21 -31.69 -10.84 -8.31
N PRO A 22 -32.25 -10.25 -9.39
CA PRO A 22 -31.47 -9.57 -10.42
C PRO A 22 -30.71 -8.34 -9.89
N PHE A 23 -31.19 -7.67 -8.84
CA PHE A 23 -30.48 -6.55 -8.22
C PHE A 23 -29.25 -6.99 -7.43
N ILE A 24 -29.30 -8.18 -6.80
CA ILE A 24 -28.14 -8.74 -6.11
C ILE A 24 -27.07 -9.12 -7.13
N LYS A 25 -27.47 -9.74 -8.24
CA LYS A 25 -26.56 -9.99 -9.38
C LYS A 25 -25.94 -8.70 -9.91
N ALA A 26 -26.75 -7.67 -10.17
CA ALA A 26 -26.27 -6.37 -10.63
C ALA A 26 -25.30 -5.73 -9.62
N TYR A 27 -25.55 -5.90 -8.31
CA TYR A 27 -24.69 -5.37 -7.26
C TYR A 27 -23.34 -6.09 -7.22
N PHE A 28 -23.31 -7.41 -7.34
CA PHE A 28 -22.04 -8.14 -7.46
C PHE A 28 -21.26 -7.77 -8.72
N GLN A 29 -21.94 -7.49 -9.84
CA GLN A 29 -21.29 -6.99 -11.05
C GLN A 29 -20.72 -5.58 -10.85
N PHE A 30 -21.43 -4.71 -10.12
CA PHE A 30 -20.90 -3.41 -9.71
C PHE A 30 -19.66 -3.57 -8.82
N MET A 31 -19.69 -4.46 -7.83
CA MET A 31 -18.55 -4.77 -6.97
C MET A 31 -17.36 -5.30 -7.79
N ALA A 32 -17.62 -6.21 -8.73
CA ALA A 32 -16.60 -6.73 -9.64
C ALA A 32 -15.99 -5.65 -10.54
N HIS A 33 -16.75 -4.59 -10.85
CA HIS A 33 -16.26 -3.44 -11.60
C HIS A 33 -15.38 -2.50 -10.75
N VAL A 34 -15.81 -2.19 -9.52
CA VAL A 34 -15.15 -1.15 -8.70
C VAL A 34 -14.00 -1.69 -7.84
N LEU A 35 -14.10 -2.91 -7.30
CA LEU A 35 -13.07 -3.49 -6.43
C LEU A 35 -11.68 -3.63 -7.09
N PRO A 36 -11.54 -3.90 -8.40
CA PRO A 36 -10.23 -3.87 -9.06
C PRO A 36 -9.45 -2.58 -8.84
N LEU A 37 -10.12 -1.42 -8.73
CA LEU A 37 -9.46 -0.14 -8.42
C LEU A 37 -8.77 -0.18 -7.05
N PHE A 38 -9.49 -0.68 -6.03
CA PHE A 38 -8.98 -0.83 -4.67
C PHE A 38 -7.89 -1.88 -4.59
N ASN A 39 -8.09 -3.03 -5.25
CA ASN A 39 -7.10 -4.11 -5.25
C ASN A 39 -5.79 -3.66 -5.92
N ASN A 40 -5.87 -2.89 -7.01
CA ASN A 40 -4.68 -2.36 -7.67
C ASN A 40 -3.95 -1.32 -6.81
N PHE A 41 -4.66 -0.47 -6.07
CA PHE A 41 -4.05 0.44 -5.12
C PHE A 41 -3.45 -0.31 -3.91
N ASN A 42 -4.15 -1.31 -3.37
CA ASN A 42 -3.67 -2.12 -2.25
C ASN A 42 -2.40 -2.91 -2.58
N LYS A 43 -2.25 -3.36 -3.84
CA LYS A 43 -1.01 -4.01 -4.31
C LYS A 43 0.23 -3.13 -4.14
N LEU A 44 0.08 -1.80 -4.13
CA LEU A 44 1.19 -0.89 -3.84
C LEU A 44 1.78 -1.16 -2.45
N PHE A 45 0.93 -1.31 -1.44
CA PHE A 45 1.36 -1.57 -0.06
C PHE A 45 1.85 -3.00 0.15
N GLN A 46 1.38 -3.94 -0.66
CA GLN A 46 1.82 -5.34 -0.63
C GLN A 46 3.15 -5.57 -1.38
N SER A 47 3.67 -4.54 -2.06
CA SER A 47 4.94 -4.65 -2.77
C SER A 47 6.11 -4.76 -1.79
N GLU A 48 7.14 -5.50 -2.22
CA GLU A 48 8.45 -5.55 -1.56
C GLU A 48 9.36 -4.39 -2.00
N SER A 49 8.95 -3.64 -3.02
CA SER A 49 9.66 -2.45 -3.47
C SER A 49 9.39 -1.25 -2.57
N ILE A 50 10.31 -0.28 -2.56
CA ILE A 50 10.05 1.04 -1.97
C ILE A 50 8.89 1.70 -2.73
N VAL A 51 7.88 2.16 -1.98
CA VAL A 51 6.72 2.89 -2.54
C VAL A 51 6.55 4.29 -1.97
N ILE A 52 7.31 4.67 -0.94
CA ILE A 52 7.12 5.96 -0.27
C ILE A 52 7.37 7.17 -1.17
N ASN A 53 8.22 7.01 -2.19
CA ASN A 53 8.53 8.02 -3.19
C ASN A 53 7.35 8.33 -4.14
N CYS A 54 6.43 7.39 -4.34
CA CYS A 54 5.27 7.55 -5.23
C CYS A 54 3.93 7.49 -4.49
N LEU A 55 3.91 7.19 -3.18
CA LEU A 55 2.70 7.04 -2.38
C LEU A 55 1.74 8.23 -2.51
N GLY A 56 2.26 9.45 -2.48
CA GLY A 56 1.45 10.66 -2.66
C GLY A 56 0.77 10.69 -4.04
N GLU A 57 1.52 10.48 -5.11
CA GLU A 57 0.99 10.50 -6.49
C GLU A 57 -0.04 9.38 -6.71
N GLU A 58 0.28 8.18 -6.23
CA GLU A 58 -0.61 7.02 -6.33
C GLU A 58 -1.90 7.21 -5.54
N SER A 59 -1.83 7.87 -4.37
CA SER A 59 -3.01 8.23 -3.57
C SER A 59 -3.91 9.21 -4.33
N HIS A 60 -3.34 10.24 -4.96
CA HIS A 60 -4.10 11.18 -5.79
C HIS A 60 -4.71 10.48 -7.01
N ARG A 61 -3.94 9.61 -7.67
CA ARG A 61 -4.41 8.84 -8.83
C ARG A 61 -5.60 7.96 -8.46
N PHE A 62 -5.50 7.24 -7.34
CA PHE A 62 -6.58 6.42 -6.81
C PHE A 62 -7.84 7.25 -6.52
N LEU A 63 -7.71 8.37 -5.83
CA LEU A 63 -8.81 9.29 -5.56
C LEU A 63 -9.49 9.78 -6.86
N ARG A 64 -8.70 10.24 -7.84
CA ARG A 64 -9.22 10.69 -9.15
C ARG A 64 -9.99 9.60 -9.86
N LEU A 65 -9.49 8.36 -9.85
CA LEU A 65 -10.16 7.23 -10.49
C LEU A 65 -11.49 6.88 -9.83
N ILE A 66 -11.59 6.95 -8.50
CA ILE A 66 -12.87 6.74 -7.80
C ILE A 66 -13.86 7.87 -8.16
N CYS A 67 -13.42 9.12 -8.02
CA CYS A 67 -14.24 10.31 -8.27
C CYS A 67 -14.80 10.35 -9.71
N ALA A 68 -14.01 9.92 -10.70
CA ALA A 68 -14.41 9.91 -12.11
C ALA A 68 -15.66 9.06 -12.40
N ASN A 69 -16.06 8.16 -11.50
CA ASN A 69 -17.25 7.34 -11.69
C ASN A 69 -18.56 8.08 -11.39
N PHE A 70 -18.54 9.18 -10.63
CA PHE A 70 -19.77 9.79 -10.13
C PHE A 70 -19.74 11.33 -10.02
N LEU A 71 -18.59 11.98 -10.25
CA LEU A 71 -18.43 13.43 -10.17
C LEU A 71 -18.20 14.07 -11.54
N HIS A 72 -18.65 15.32 -11.67
CA HIS A 72 -18.42 16.14 -12.86
C HIS A 72 -16.93 16.54 -12.99
N PRO A 73 -16.39 16.73 -14.20
CA PRO A 73 -15.01 17.17 -14.41
C PRO A 73 -14.59 18.44 -13.65
N ILE A 74 -15.53 19.33 -13.34
CA ILE A 74 -15.30 20.57 -12.56
C ILE A 74 -14.77 20.23 -11.15
N ALA A 75 -15.18 19.09 -10.59
CA ALA A 75 -14.79 18.67 -9.25
C ALA A 75 -13.29 18.33 -9.12
N PHE A 76 -12.56 18.21 -10.24
CA PHE A 76 -11.15 17.83 -10.26
C PHE A 76 -10.19 19.00 -10.04
N GLU A 77 -10.67 20.25 -10.03
CA GLU A 77 -9.83 21.42 -9.75
C GLU A 77 -9.24 21.39 -8.33
N ASN A 78 -10.00 20.92 -7.33
CA ASN A 78 -9.59 20.85 -5.92
C ASN A 78 -10.03 19.52 -5.28
N ILE A 79 -9.65 18.41 -5.91
CA ILE A 79 -10.16 17.08 -5.54
C ILE A 79 -9.78 16.65 -4.11
N ASN A 80 -8.67 17.13 -3.56
CA ASN A 80 -8.20 16.76 -2.23
C ASN A 80 -9.09 17.27 -1.09
N LYS A 81 -9.95 18.25 -1.36
CA LYS A 81 -10.85 18.87 -0.37
C LYS A 81 -12.31 18.79 -0.80
N ILE A 82 -12.62 17.88 -1.71
CA ILE A 82 -13.95 17.74 -2.26
C ILE A 82 -14.93 17.21 -1.21
N ASN A 83 -16.13 17.77 -1.18
CA ASN A 83 -17.27 17.13 -0.53
C ASN A 83 -17.97 16.23 -1.56
N PRO A 84 -17.85 14.88 -1.47
CA PRO A 84 -18.41 13.97 -2.46
C PRO A 84 -19.96 13.92 -2.44
N LYS A 85 -20.60 14.57 -1.47
CA LYS A 85 -22.06 14.69 -1.37
C LYS A 85 -22.59 16.01 -1.94
N ASN A 86 -21.73 16.92 -2.40
CA ASN A 86 -22.16 18.20 -2.96
C ASN A 86 -22.97 18.00 -4.25
N PRO A 87 -24.28 18.35 -4.28
CA PRO A 87 -25.14 18.12 -5.45
C PRO A 87 -24.62 18.77 -6.73
N ASN A 88 -23.97 19.94 -6.62
CA ASN A 88 -23.44 20.67 -7.78
C ASN A 88 -22.25 19.97 -8.44
N MET A 89 -21.59 19.06 -7.73
CA MET A 89 -20.43 18.32 -8.21
C MET A 89 -20.79 16.91 -8.70
N LEU A 90 -21.99 16.43 -8.37
CA LEU A 90 -22.45 15.09 -8.72
C LEU A 90 -22.90 15.01 -10.18
N LEU A 91 -22.59 13.89 -10.82
CA LEU A 91 -23.25 13.54 -12.07
C LEU A 91 -24.71 13.16 -11.80
N PRO A 92 -25.61 13.37 -12.78
CA PRO A 92 -26.94 12.77 -12.75
C PRO A 92 -26.86 11.26 -12.49
N LEU A 93 -27.82 10.71 -11.74
CA LEU A 93 -27.82 9.29 -11.33
C LEU A 93 -27.73 8.32 -12.52
N GLU A 94 -28.26 8.71 -13.68
CA GLU A 94 -28.24 7.95 -14.93
C GLU A 94 -26.84 7.86 -15.52
N LYS A 95 -25.98 8.85 -15.26
CA LYS A 95 -24.63 8.96 -15.78
C LYS A 95 -23.57 8.35 -14.86
N ILE A 96 -23.94 7.96 -13.62
CA ILE A 96 -23.02 7.28 -12.71
C ILE A 96 -22.50 5.99 -13.36
N ASN A 97 -21.20 5.81 -13.33
CA ASN A 97 -20.57 4.61 -13.82
C ASN A 97 -20.70 3.49 -12.79
N ILE A 98 -21.55 2.51 -13.09
CA ILE A 98 -21.72 1.28 -12.31
C ILE A 98 -21.07 0.05 -12.98
N GLY A 99 -20.37 0.26 -14.10
CA GLY A 99 -19.80 -0.81 -14.93
C GLY A 99 -20.78 -1.36 -15.98
N PHE A 100 -20.23 -1.89 -17.07
CA PHE A 100 -21.01 -2.38 -18.22
C PHE A 100 -21.95 -3.54 -17.82
N ALA A 101 -21.42 -4.57 -17.15
CA ALA A 101 -22.19 -5.75 -16.78
C ALA A 101 -23.41 -5.41 -15.90
N ALA A 102 -23.25 -4.52 -14.91
CA ALA A 102 -24.35 -4.10 -14.05
C ALA A 102 -25.38 -3.27 -14.84
N LYS A 103 -24.95 -2.36 -15.73
CA LYS A 103 -25.85 -1.61 -16.63
C LYS A 103 -26.68 -2.55 -17.49
N THR A 104 -26.08 -3.59 -18.07
CA THR A 104 -26.79 -4.58 -18.89
C THR A 104 -27.85 -5.33 -18.10
N THR A 105 -27.51 -5.81 -16.89
CA THR A 105 -28.47 -6.49 -16.02
C THR A 105 -29.61 -5.57 -15.59
N LEU A 106 -29.34 -4.31 -15.25
CA LEU A 106 -30.40 -3.35 -14.94
C LEU A 106 -31.32 -3.08 -16.13
N SER A 107 -30.77 -2.99 -17.35
CA SER A 107 -31.58 -2.71 -18.53
C SER A 107 -32.55 -3.84 -18.90
N SER A 108 -32.32 -5.06 -18.41
CA SER A 108 -33.24 -6.19 -18.59
C SER A 108 -34.37 -6.24 -17.55
N ILE A 109 -34.32 -5.41 -16.52
CA ILE A 109 -35.34 -5.32 -15.48
C ILE A 109 -36.42 -4.34 -15.96
N VAL A 110 -37.68 -4.76 -15.94
CA VAL A 110 -38.83 -3.98 -16.43
C VAL A 110 -39.80 -3.74 -15.28
N ASN A 111 -40.45 -2.56 -15.25
CA ASN A 111 -41.48 -2.18 -14.27
C ASN A 111 -41.00 -2.13 -12.80
N GLN A 112 -39.73 -1.79 -12.54
CA GLN A 112 -39.16 -1.69 -11.19
C GLN A 112 -38.35 -0.40 -11.00
N ASP A 113 -38.88 0.74 -11.44
CA ASP A 113 -38.15 2.02 -11.46
C ASP A 113 -37.67 2.47 -10.06
N ASN A 114 -38.49 2.26 -9.03
CA ASN A 114 -38.12 2.59 -7.65
C ASN A 114 -36.93 1.74 -7.15
N ASP A 115 -36.91 0.44 -7.44
CA ASP A 115 -35.82 -0.45 -7.05
C ASP A 115 -34.53 -0.14 -7.84
N ILE A 116 -34.65 0.23 -9.12
CA ILE A 116 -33.53 0.69 -9.95
C ILE A 116 -32.95 2.00 -9.40
N LEU A 117 -33.81 2.93 -8.98
CA LEU A 117 -33.39 4.17 -8.34
C LEU A 117 -32.65 3.88 -7.03
N GLU A 118 -33.21 3.02 -6.18
CA GLU A 118 -32.59 2.63 -4.91
C GLU A 118 -31.23 1.96 -5.13
N PHE A 119 -31.13 1.07 -6.13
CA PHE A 119 -29.87 0.46 -6.52
C PHE A 119 -28.82 1.51 -6.88
N LYS A 120 -29.16 2.47 -7.74
CA LYS A 120 -28.23 3.54 -8.15
C LYS A 120 -27.81 4.41 -6.96
N LEU A 121 -28.73 4.71 -6.05
CA LEU A 121 -28.42 5.43 -4.81
C LEU A 121 -27.45 4.66 -3.92
N ARG A 122 -27.58 3.34 -3.82
CA ARG A 122 -26.63 2.48 -3.10
C ARG A 122 -25.23 2.51 -3.73
N CYS A 123 -25.14 2.43 -5.07
CA CYS A 123 -23.87 2.57 -5.78
C CYS A 123 -23.23 3.96 -5.58
N LEU A 124 -24.03 5.03 -5.68
CA LEU A 124 -23.55 6.38 -5.38
C LEU A 124 -23.03 6.48 -3.95
N LYS A 125 -23.78 5.93 -2.98
CA LYS A 125 -23.39 5.94 -1.57
C LYS A 125 -22.08 5.20 -1.33
N PHE A 126 -21.85 4.08 -2.02
CA PHE A 126 -20.57 3.37 -2.00
C PHE A 126 -19.42 4.29 -2.41
N TYR A 127 -19.55 4.97 -3.55
CA TYR A 127 -18.52 5.88 -4.04
C TYR A 127 -18.28 7.06 -3.10
N GLN A 128 -19.35 7.65 -2.55
CA GLN A 128 -19.23 8.75 -1.60
C GLN A 128 -18.45 8.33 -0.36
N VAL A 129 -18.80 7.19 0.24
CA VAL A 129 -18.10 6.66 1.42
C VAL A 129 -16.65 6.31 1.08
N ALA A 130 -16.41 5.72 -0.09
CA ALA A 130 -15.05 5.43 -0.55
C ALA A 130 -14.19 6.70 -0.62
N VAL A 131 -14.71 7.78 -1.21
CA VAL A 131 -14.00 9.07 -1.28
C VAL A 131 -13.77 9.66 0.11
N GLU A 132 -14.79 9.68 0.97
CA GLU A 132 -14.68 10.18 2.35
C GLU A 132 -13.57 9.45 3.13
N GLU A 133 -13.54 8.12 3.06
CA GLU A 133 -12.53 7.31 3.75
C GLU A 133 -11.14 7.45 3.11
N THR A 134 -11.06 7.68 1.80
CA THR A 134 -9.81 7.95 1.08
C THR A 134 -9.21 9.28 1.53
N LEU A 135 -10.01 10.35 1.54
CA LEU A 135 -9.61 11.68 2.00
C LEU A 135 -9.15 11.68 3.46
N LYS A 136 -9.78 10.86 4.30
CA LYS A 136 -9.46 10.76 5.74
C LYS A 136 -8.16 10.01 6.02
N ARG A 137 -7.82 9.01 5.21
CA ARG A 137 -6.73 8.06 5.52
C ARG A 137 -5.47 8.23 4.69
N LEU A 138 -5.57 8.79 3.48
CA LEU A 138 -4.42 8.89 2.57
C LEU A 138 -3.66 10.22 2.73
N PRO A 139 -2.34 10.21 2.50
CA PRO A 139 -1.49 11.40 2.63
C PRO A 139 -1.59 12.32 1.39
N LEU A 140 -2.79 12.84 1.12
CA LEU A 140 -3.06 13.66 -0.07
C LEU A 140 -2.46 15.08 0.04
N ASP A 141 -2.56 15.70 1.21
CA ASP A 141 -2.03 17.03 1.49
C ASP A 141 -0.77 16.98 2.39
N ASP A 142 -0.14 15.81 2.51
CA ASP A 142 1.06 15.61 3.32
C ASP A 142 2.30 16.16 2.60
N LYS A 143 2.81 17.29 3.10
CA LYS A 143 3.99 17.96 2.53
C LYS A 143 5.24 17.08 2.56
N LEU A 144 5.42 16.26 3.60
CA LEU A 144 6.58 15.39 3.70
C LEU A 144 6.52 14.33 2.60
N ILE A 145 5.41 13.60 2.49
CA ILE A 145 5.22 12.57 1.48
C ILE A 145 5.33 13.13 0.06
N ALA A 146 4.80 14.33 -0.18
CA ALA A 146 4.90 15.00 -1.49
C ALA A 146 6.35 15.26 -1.92
N GLU A 147 7.24 15.57 -0.97
CA GLU A 147 8.65 15.87 -1.23
C GLU A 147 9.50 14.59 -1.36
N LEU A 148 9.08 13.44 -0.82
CA LEU A 148 9.82 12.17 -0.87
C LEU A 148 10.03 11.60 -2.30
N LYS A 149 9.45 12.22 -3.32
CA LYS A 149 9.73 11.92 -4.74
C LYS A 149 11.20 12.02 -5.09
N PHE A 150 11.96 12.86 -4.37
CA PHE A 150 13.40 13.03 -4.55
C PHE A 150 14.18 11.71 -4.44
N LEU A 151 13.63 10.72 -3.71
CA LEU A 151 14.24 9.40 -3.56
C LEU A 151 14.38 8.66 -4.88
N HIS A 152 13.54 8.96 -5.87
CA HIS A 152 13.60 8.31 -7.16
C HIS A 152 14.83 8.81 -7.95
N PRO A 153 15.65 7.91 -8.56
CA PRO A 153 16.88 8.31 -9.25
C PRO A 153 16.67 9.37 -10.33
N THR A 154 15.57 9.28 -11.08
CA THR A 154 15.22 10.25 -12.13
C THR A 154 14.89 11.63 -11.60
N VAL A 155 14.41 11.74 -10.35
CA VAL A 155 14.15 13.03 -9.72
C VAL A 155 15.44 13.56 -9.10
N ALA A 156 16.22 12.69 -8.45
CA ALA A 156 17.48 13.06 -7.80
C ALA A 156 18.52 13.65 -8.75
N LEU A 157 18.68 13.06 -9.94
CA LEU A 157 19.64 13.55 -10.93
C LEU A 157 19.06 14.65 -11.84
N ARG A 158 17.77 15.00 -11.71
CA ARG A 158 17.15 16.02 -12.56
C ARG A 158 17.63 17.40 -12.16
N ILE A 159 18.17 18.13 -13.14
CA ILE A 159 18.70 19.50 -12.99
C ILE A 159 17.66 20.47 -12.37
N GLN A 160 16.40 20.36 -12.80
CA GLN A 160 15.30 21.23 -12.37
C GLN A 160 14.69 20.85 -11.00
N SER A 161 15.15 19.77 -10.37
CA SER A 161 14.60 19.35 -9.08
C SER A 161 14.94 20.35 -7.97
N ARG A 162 13.98 20.55 -7.05
CA ARG A 162 14.16 21.33 -5.82
C ARG A 162 14.04 20.39 -4.63
N PHE A 163 14.88 20.62 -3.62
CA PHE A 163 14.88 19.86 -2.38
C PHE A 163 14.48 20.79 -1.24
N ASN A 164 13.21 20.74 -0.81
CA ASN A 164 12.68 21.71 0.15
C ASN A 164 12.59 21.16 1.58
N ILE A 165 12.96 19.90 1.81
CA ILE A 165 12.73 19.21 3.10
C ILE A 165 13.64 19.77 4.19
N ILE A 166 14.87 20.16 3.84
CA ILE A 166 15.91 20.53 4.81
C ILE A 166 16.63 21.78 4.36
N ASP A 167 16.46 22.85 5.12
CA ASP A 167 17.19 24.11 4.96
C ASP A 167 18.55 24.01 5.67
N LYS A 168 19.43 23.15 5.14
CA LYS A 168 20.84 23.07 5.55
C LYS A 168 21.72 23.23 4.34
N ASN A 169 22.55 24.27 4.37
CA ASN A 169 23.49 24.62 3.29
C ASN A 169 24.24 23.41 2.74
N ASN A 170 24.78 22.54 3.61
CA ASN A 170 25.53 21.36 3.17
C ASN A 170 24.70 20.42 2.29
N VAL A 171 23.45 20.14 2.65
CA VAL A 171 22.58 19.22 1.87
C VAL A 171 22.22 19.84 0.53
N LEU A 172 21.92 21.14 0.51
CA LEU A 172 21.60 21.87 -0.72
C LEU A 172 22.81 21.92 -1.65
N THR A 173 24.01 22.16 -1.12
CA THR A 173 25.26 22.13 -1.91
C THR A 173 25.52 20.74 -2.48
N GLU A 174 25.36 19.68 -1.67
CA GLU A 174 25.50 18.29 -2.13
C GLU A 174 24.49 17.96 -3.23
N TRP A 175 23.23 18.42 -3.08
CA TRP A 175 22.17 18.22 -4.07
C TRP A 175 22.46 18.94 -5.39
N GLU A 176 22.85 20.21 -5.34
CA GLU A 176 23.20 20.98 -6.54
C GLU A 176 24.40 20.37 -7.27
N MET A 177 25.39 19.88 -6.52
CA MET A 177 26.54 19.17 -7.10
C MET A 177 26.12 17.86 -7.78
N LEU A 178 25.20 17.10 -7.17
CA LEU A 178 24.76 15.79 -7.69
C LEU A 178 24.22 15.88 -9.12
N LYS A 179 23.52 16.98 -9.45
CA LYS A 179 22.91 17.23 -10.77
C LYS A 179 23.91 17.24 -11.93
N TYR A 180 25.18 17.54 -11.65
CA TYR A 180 26.24 17.67 -12.65
C TYR A 180 27.41 16.72 -12.41
N TYR A 181 27.34 15.87 -11.38
CA TYR A 181 28.47 15.05 -10.95
C TYR A 181 28.79 13.92 -11.93
N PHE A 182 27.77 13.39 -12.62
CA PHE A 182 27.91 12.26 -13.52
C PHE A 182 27.79 12.67 -14.98
N GLU A 183 28.58 12.01 -15.83
CA GLU A 183 28.36 12.05 -17.27
C GLU A 183 27.00 11.41 -17.64
N SER A 184 26.48 11.78 -18.81
CA SER A 184 25.16 11.31 -19.28
C SER A 184 25.06 9.79 -19.35
N SER A 185 26.12 9.11 -19.80
CA SER A 185 26.19 7.64 -19.91
C SER A 185 26.06 6.94 -18.55
N VAL A 186 26.70 7.50 -17.51
CA VAL A 186 26.63 6.98 -16.13
C VAL A 186 25.25 7.25 -15.53
N SER A 187 24.69 8.44 -15.79
CA SER A 187 23.34 8.80 -15.34
C SER A 187 22.28 7.84 -15.88
N GLU A 188 22.39 7.42 -17.15
CA GLU A 188 21.49 6.44 -17.76
C GLU A 188 21.54 5.06 -17.09
N GLN A 189 22.72 4.65 -16.60
CA GLN A 189 22.85 3.42 -15.83
C GLN A 189 22.23 3.55 -14.44
N LEU A 190 22.42 4.71 -13.79
CA LEU A 190 21.84 4.99 -12.48
C LEU A 190 20.30 5.03 -12.52
N TYR A 191 19.70 5.52 -13.61
CA TYR A 191 18.23 5.50 -13.80
C TYR A 191 17.63 4.10 -13.83
N LYS A 192 18.41 3.08 -14.20
CA LYS A 192 17.94 1.69 -14.29
C LYS A 192 18.04 0.94 -12.96
N LYS A 193 18.71 1.50 -11.94
CA LYS A 193 18.87 0.87 -10.63
C LYS A 193 17.61 1.04 -9.78
N SER A 194 17.40 0.12 -8.84
CA SER A 194 16.38 0.32 -7.81
C SER A 194 16.74 1.48 -6.90
N ILE A 195 15.73 2.04 -6.20
CA ILE A 195 15.93 3.18 -5.29
C ILE A 195 16.98 2.85 -4.22
N VAL A 196 16.94 1.67 -3.60
CA VAL A 196 17.93 1.26 -2.59
C VAL A 196 19.34 1.24 -3.19
N GLU A 197 19.50 0.56 -4.33
CA GLU A 197 20.81 0.39 -4.96
C GLU A 197 21.40 1.74 -5.40
N PHE A 198 20.58 2.64 -5.93
CA PHE A 198 21.01 3.98 -6.32
C PHE A 198 21.64 4.74 -5.14
N TRP A 199 20.92 4.83 -4.01
CA TRP A 199 21.42 5.55 -2.83
C TRP A 199 22.61 4.84 -2.17
N GLN A 200 22.66 3.50 -2.22
CA GLN A 200 23.81 2.75 -1.75
C GLN A 200 25.07 3.02 -2.61
N GLU A 201 24.95 3.04 -3.93
CA GLU A 201 26.08 3.36 -4.82
C GLU A 201 26.57 4.79 -4.59
N LEU A 202 25.66 5.78 -4.46
CA LEU A 202 26.04 7.15 -4.11
C LEU A 202 26.81 7.24 -2.78
N SER A 203 26.40 6.47 -1.77
CA SER A 203 27.05 6.47 -0.46
C SER A 203 28.48 5.91 -0.47
N LYS A 204 28.82 5.09 -1.48
CA LYS A 204 30.15 4.48 -1.63
C LYS A 204 31.14 5.36 -2.37
N ILE A 205 30.68 6.42 -3.04
CA ILE A 205 31.55 7.33 -3.79
C ILE A 205 32.55 8.01 -2.85
N ARG A 206 33.80 8.12 -3.31
CA ARG A 206 34.87 8.85 -2.64
C ARG A 206 35.48 9.83 -3.61
N THR A 207 35.76 11.03 -3.12
CA THR A 207 36.61 11.99 -3.84
C THR A 207 38.07 11.56 -3.78
N PHE A 208 38.94 12.20 -4.58
CA PHE A 208 40.39 12.01 -4.50
C PHE A 208 40.95 12.21 -3.08
N ASN A 209 40.32 13.09 -2.29
CA ASN A 209 40.69 13.37 -0.91
C ASN A 209 40.14 12.35 0.10
N ASN A 210 39.58 11.21 -0.34
CA ASN A 210 38.89 10.21 0.49
C ASN A 210 37.66 10.75 1.26
N GLU A 211 37.05 11.83 0.79
CA GLU A 211 35.83 12.37 1.39
C GLU A 211 34.57 11.82 0.72
N TRP A 212 33.45 11.87 1.42
CA TRP A 212 32.13 11.49 0.91
C TRP A 212 31.41 12.72 0.37
N PRO A 213 31.32 12.89 -0.96
CA PRO A 213 30.76 14.11 -1.54
C PRO A 213 29.26 14.27 -1.30
N PHE A 214 28.54 13.18 -0.96
CA PHE A 214 27.08 13.17 -0.80
C PHE A 214 26.64 12.63 0.57
N LYS A 215 27.48 12.80 1.60
CA LYS A 215 27.27 12.19 2.92
C LYS A 215 25.93 12.58 3.53
N ASN A 216 25.64 13.88 3.61
CA ASN A 216 24.44 14.36 4.28
C ASN A 216 23.19 13.97 3.49
N LEU A 217 23.25 14.07 2.17
CA LEU A 217 22.16 13.71 1.28
C LEU A 217 21.83 12.20 1.36
N CYS A 218 22.85 11.33 1.33
CA CYS A 218 22.65 9.89 1.47
C CYS A 218 22.09 9.52 2.85
N GLN A 219 22.49 10.22 3.91
CA GLN A 219 21.91 10.03 5.24
C GLN A 219 20.42 10.36 5.25
N ILE A 220 20.01 11.48 4.64
CA ILE A 220 18.60 11.87 4.55
C ILE A 220 17.80 10.86 3.74
N ALA A 221 18.32 10.44 2.59
CA ALA A 221 17.67 9.40 1.80
C ALA A 221 17.50 8.10 2.60
N THR A 222 18.53 7.69 3.34
CA THR A 222 18.47 6.48 4.18
C THR A 222 17.40 6.60 5.28
N ILE A 223 17.30 7.76 5.93
CA ILE A 223 16.27 8.02 6.94
C ILE A 223 14.87 7.95 6.30
N ALA A 224 14.67 8.61 5.16
CA ALA A 224 13.39 8.58 4.46
C ALA A 224 13.00 7.17 3.98
N LEU A 225 13.97 6.37 3.53
CA LEU A 225 13.76 4.98 3.13
C LEU A 225 13.47 4.04 4.30
N SER A 226 13.83 4.43 5.53
CA SER A 226 13.52 3.68 6.75
C SER A 226 12.10 3.89 7.27
N LEU A 227 11.35 4.85 6.70
CA LEU A 227 9.97 5.12 7.10
C LEU A 227 9.06 3.93 6.75
N PRO A 228 8.13 3.55 7.65
CA PRO A 228 7.21 2.46 7.40
C PRO A 228 6.19 2.86 6.32
N HIS A 229 6.23 2.18 5.17
CA HIS A 229 5.42 2.55 4.00
C HIS A 229 4.70 1.36 3.33
N SER A 230 5.07 0.13 3.66
CA SER A 230 4.51 -1.10 3.09
C SER A 230 4.05 -2.02 4.22
N ASN A 231 2.95 -2.74 4.01
CA ASN A 231 2.47 -3.75 4.95
C ASN A 231 3.05 -5.14 4.66
N ALA A 232 3.77 -5.33 3.56
CA ALA A 232 4.34 -6.61 3.16
C ALA A 232 5.27 -7.21 4.22
N GLU A 233 6.15 -6.39 4.82
CA GLU A 233 7.04 -6.82 5.90
C GLU A 233 6.26 -7.31 7.13
N VAL A 234 5.19 -6.60 7.49
CA VAL A 234 4.34 -6.95 8.63
C VAL A 234 3.57 -8.24 8.36
N GLU A 235 3.02 -8.42 7.15
CA GLU A 235 2.38 -9.66 6.73
C GLU A 235 3.34 -10.86 6.76
N ARG A 236 4.61 -10.65 6.36
CA ARG A 236 5.65 -11.68 6.50
C ARG A 236 5.91 -12.03 7.96
N VAL A 237 5.97 -11.05 8.87
CA VAL A 237 6.10 -11.31 10.32
C VAL A 237 4.90 -12.10 10.86
N PHE A 238 3.68 -11.81 10.40
CA PHE A 238 2.50 -12.59 10.79
C PHE A 238 2.52 -14.03 10.27
N SER A 239 3.06 -14.26 9.07
CA SER A 239 3.30 -15.61 8.55
C SER A 239 4.25 -16.38 9.47
N VAL A 240 5.40 -15.79 9.85
CA VAL A 240 6.34 -16.40 10.79
C VAL A 240 5.70 -16.66 12.16
N CYS A 241 4.83 -15.75 12.63
CA CYS A 241 4.08 -15.93 13.87
C CYS A 241 3.14 -17.14 13.80
N THR A 242 2.47 -17.32 12.67
CA THR A 242 1.58 -18.47 12.41
C THR A 242 2.38 -19.78 12.40
N ASP A 243 3.58 -19.78 11.83
CA ASP A 243 4.49 -20.94 11.86
C ASP A 243 4.98 -21.29 13.27
N ILE A 244 5.13 -20.29 14.14
CA ILE A 244 5.50 -20.52 15.54
C ILE A 244 4.29 -21.05 16.33
N LYS A 245 3.10 -20.47 16.14
CA LYS A 245 1.84 -20.84 16.80
C LYS A 245 1.06 -21.86 15.98
N THR A 246 1.56 -23.09 15.94
CA THR A 246 0.83 -24.19 15.28
C THR A 246 -0.36 -24.67 16.11
N LYS A 247 -1.28 -25.42 15.48
CA LYS A 247 -2.43 -26.04 16.18
C LYS A 247 -2.01 -26.89 17.39
N LYS A 248 -0.85 -27.56 17.32
CA LYS A 248 -0.30 -28.37 18.42
C LYS A 248 0.47 -27.54 19.45
N ARG A 249 0.95 -26.34 19.08
CA ARG A 249 1.76 -25.43 19.91
C ARG A 249 1.10 -24.05 20.00
N ASN A 250 -0.14 -23.99 20.46
CA ASN A 250 -0.94 -22.77 20.52
C ASN A 250 -0.86 -22.03 21.87
N ARG A 251 -0.44 -22.70 22.95
CA ARG A 251 -0.32 -22.14 24.31
C ARG A 251 1.06 -21.55 24.60
N LEU A 252 1.50 -20.60 23.78
CA LEU A 252 2.70 -19.81 24.05
C LEU A 252 2.29 -18.49 24.69
N ASN A 253 2.97 -18.11 25.78
CA ASN A 253 2.83 -16.76 26.32
C ASN A 253 3.47 -15.75 25.35
N THR A 254 3.07 -14.48 25.50
CA THR A 254 3.50 -13.40 24.60
C THR A 254 5.02 -13.22 24.58
N GLU A 255 5.68 -13.30 25.74
CA GLU A 255 7.13 -13.17 25.86
C GLU A 255 7.89 -14.25 25.06
N THR A 256 7.48 -15.52 25.20
CA THR A 256 8.09 -16.63 24.46
C THR A 256 7.85 -16.48 22.97
N LEU A 257 6.64 -16.07 22.57
CA LEU A 257 6.32 -15.83 21.17
C LEU A 257 7.21 -14.72 20.57
N CYS A 258 7.33 -13.58 21.27
CA CYS A 258 8.19 -12.47 20.86
C CYS A 258 9.66 -12.88 20.78
N ALA A 259 10.16 -13.66 21.76
CA ALA A 259 11.53 -14.17 21.74
C ALA A 259 11.78 -15.08 20.53
N LEU A 260 10.88 -16.03 20.27
CA LEU A 260 10.98 -16.94 19.13
C LEU A 260 10.89 -16.21 17.78
N LEU A 261 10.03 -15.19 17.69
CA LEU A 261 9.93 -14.33 16.51
C LEU A 261 11.25 -13.60 16.25
N ARG A 262 11.84 -12.96 17.27
CA ARG A 262 13.12 -12.25 17.16
C ARG A 262 14.24 -13.18 16.70
N ILE A 263 14.33 -14.38 17.30
CA ILE A 263 15.34 -15.38 16.91
C ILE A 263 15.14 -15.81 15.45
N LYS A 264 13.92 -16.13 15.02
CA LYS A 264 13.66 -16.52 13.63
C LYS A 264 14.00 -15.40 12.63
N LEU A 265 13.66 -14.15 12.97
CA LEU A 265 13.96 -12.99 12.13
C LEU A 265 15.47 -12.74 12.04
N ASP A 266 16.19 -12.81 13.17
CA ASP A 266 17.65 -12.64 13.21
C ASP A 266 18.37 -13.73 12.40
N LEU A 267 17.97 -15.00 12.56
CA LEU A 267 18.49 -16.11 11.77
C LEU A 267 18.26 -15.89 10.27
N LYS A 268 17.06 -15.44 9.87
CA LYS A 268 16.76 -15.13 8.47
C LYS A 268 17.63 -13.99 7.94
N ASN A 269 17.78 -12.91 8.69
CA ASN A 269 18.55 -11.73 8.30
C ASN A 269 20.06 -12.03 8.18
N THR A 270 20.58 -12.88 9.07
CA THR A 270 21.98 -13.30 9.04
C THR A 270 22.26 -14.47 8.11
N GLN A 271 21.24 -14.96 7.39
CA GLN A 271 21.30 -16.17 6.55
C GLN A 271 21.83 -17.40 7.32
N ARG A 272 21.46 -17.49 8.60
CA ARG A 272 21.80 -18.58 9.51
C ARG A 272 20.59 -19.48 9.77
N THR A 273 20.89 -20.66 10.27
CA THR A 273 19.95 -21.70 10.67
C THR A 273 20.39 -22.26 12.03
N CYS A 274 19.57 -23.13 12.62
CA CYS A 274 19.96 -23.84 13.84
C CYS A 274 21.23 -24.70 13.69
N ARG A 275 21.70 -24.96 12.45
CA ARG A 275 22.89 -25.78 12.20
C ARG A 275 24.20 -25.00 12.24
N ASN A 276 24.17 -23.71 11.91
CA ASN A 276 25.36 -22.87 11.80
C ASN A 276 25.33 -21.67 12.77
N TYR A 277 24.35 -21.61 13.66
CA TYR A 277 24.31 -20.58 14.69
C TYR A 277 25.44 -20.80 15.71
N PRO A 278 26.33 -19.82 15.93
CA PRO A 278 27.46 -20.00 16.83
C PRO A 278 26.97 -20.01 18.28
N ILE A 279 27.06 -21.17 18.94
CA ILE A 279 26.77 -21.30 20.36
C ILE A 279 28.02 -20.85 21.15
N THR A 280 27.89 -19.78 21.92
CA THR A 280 28.97 -19.26 22.78
C THR A 280 28.99 -19.98 24.13
N ASN A 281 30.11 -19.91 24.85
CA ASN A 281 30.22 -20.45 26.21
C ASN A 281 29.17 -19.86 27.17
N ASN A 282 28.82 -18.58 27.00
CA ASN A 282 27.74 -17.95 27.76
C ASN A 282 26.38 -18.63 27.57
N HIS A 283 26.09 -19.15 26.37
CA HIS A 283 24.85 -19.91 26.15
C HIS A 283 24.85 -21.24 26.92
N TYR A 284 26.00 -21.92 27.00
CA TYR A 284 26.15 -23.14 27.79
C TYR A 284 26.02 -22.86 29.30
N ASP A 285 26.54 -21.73 29.77
CA ASP A 285 26.41 -21.32 31.17
C ASP A 285 24.96 -21.07 31.61
N LEU A 286 24.08 -20.70 30.68
CA LEU A 286 22.65 -20.56 30.94
C LEU A 286 21.91 -21.91 30.89
N PHE A 287 22.46 -22.94 30.26
CA PHE A 287 21.91 -24.30 30.16
C PHE A 287 22.23 -25.15 31.42
N ARG A 288 21.98 -24.61 32.61
CA ARG A 288 22.20 -25.31 33.89
C ARG A 288 20.90 -25.98 34.38
N LYS A 289 21.03 -26.87 35.37
CA LYS A 289 19.92 -27.66 35.96
C LYS A 289 18.71 -26.80 36.42
N ASN A 290 18.95 -25.52 36.70
CA ASN A 290 17.94 -24.59 37.20
C ASN A 290 17.14 -23.89 36.08
N LEU A 291 17.36 -24.22 34.80
CA LEU A 291 16.69 -23.59 33.65
C LEU A 291 15.15 -23.63 33.73
N TYR A 292 14.59 -24.67 34.33
CA TYR A 292 13.14 -24.86 34.50
C TYR A 292 12.66 -24.60 35.93
N GLN A 293 13.54 -24.17 36.84
CA GLN A 293 13.16 -23.78 38.18
C GLN A 293 12.73 -22.31 38.13
N LYS A 294 11.42 -22.08 38.20
CA LYS A 294 10.84 -20.76 38.42
C LYS A 294 10.78 -20.47 39.91
#